data_AF-A0A1I5WLG3-F1
#
_entry.id   AF-A0A1I5WLG3-F1
#
_cell.length_a   1.000
_cell.length_b   1.000
_cell.length_c   1.000
_cell.angle_alpha   90.00
_cell.angle_beta   90.00
_cell.angle_gamma   90.00
#
_symmetry.space_group_name_H-M   'P 1'
#
loop_
_entity.id
_entity.type
_entity.pdbx_description
1 polymer ?
#
loop_
_entity_poly.entity_id
_entity_poly.type
_entity_poly.pdbx_seq_one_letter_code
_entity_poly.pdbx_strand_id
1 'polypeptide(L)'
;MNFTASGSYYCSQEEMIIIKRINVIAIFLGGILLFTLGHFSTYTFEEPGPNLRGNYQAGGGAAYGPGSYQLIFHEGKLYEYSDDEYTDTGEYVEIEDKVYALSSETIEDYIVLQEDDSFYFQPEIGADKPVYHMISVSKVPTFNTMDYTSETD
;
A
#
# COMPACT_ATOMS: atom_id res chain seq x y z
N MET A 1 54.66 50.07 -38.78
CA MET A 1 53.33 50.12 -38.15
C MET A 1 52.59 48.86 -38.56
N ASN A 2 52.22 48.04 -37.58
CA ASN A 2 51.41 46.84 -37.75
C ASN A 2 49.93 47.24 -37.78
N PHE A 3 49.15 46.67 -38.72
CA PHE A 3 47.73 46.46 -38.53
C PHE A 3 47.36 45.10 -39.13
N THR A 4 47.05 44.17 -38.24
CA THR A 4 46.62 42.79 -38.50
C THR A 4 45.21 42.78 -39.06
N ALA A 5 45.03 42.11 -40.20
CA ALA A 5 43.72 41.83 -40.76
C ALA A 5 42.94 40.86 -39.85
N SER A 6 41.72 41.24 -39.50
CA SER A 6 40.75 40.43 -38.76
C SER A 6 40.38 39.18 -39.56
N GLY A 7 40.68 37.99 -39.01
CA GLY A 7 40.27 36.72 -39.57
C GLY A 7 38.76 36.50 -39.39
N SER A 8 38.03 36.53 -40.50
CA SER A 8 36.64 36.06 -40.55
C SER A 8 36.63 34.54 -40.66
N TYR A 9 36.14 33.84 -39.63
CA TYR A 9 35.91 32.40 -39.69
C TYR A 9 34.70 32.14 -40.61
N TYR A 10 34.94 31.88 -41.88
CA TYR A 10 33.93 31.33 -42.77
C TYR A 10 33.76 29.85 -42.42
N CYS A 11 32.65 29.53 -41.76
CA CYS A 11 32.21 28.16 -41.55
C CYS A 11 32.02 27.49 -42.94
N SER A 12 32.67 26.35 -43.16
CA SER A 12 32.59 25.66 -44.45
C SER A 12 31.17 25.14 -44.69
N GLN A 13 30.78 24.92 -45.95
CA GLN A 13 29.46 24.32 -46.26
C GLN A 13 29.26 22.97 -45.56
N GLU A 14 30.32 22.18 -45.39
CA GLU A 14 30.29 20.90 -44.69
C GLU A 14 30.02 21.06 -43.19
N GLU A 15 30.66 22.03 -42.55
CA GLU A 15 30.41 22.36 -41.13
C GLU A 15 28.97 22.85 -40.91
N MET A 16 28.43 23.63 -41.85
CA MET A 16 27.05 24.12 -41.79
C MET A 16 26.02 22.99 -41.89
N ILE A 17 26.29 21.95 -42.68
CA ILE A 17 25.45 20.75 -42.80
C ILE A 17 25.51 19.92 -41.51
N ILE A 18 26.69 19.78 -40.91
CA ILE A 18 26.88 19.04 -39.65
C ILE A 18 26.10 19.72 -38.52
N ILE A 19 26.21 21.04 -38.37
CA ILE A 19 25.50 21.81 -37.34
C ILE A 19 23.98 21.67 -37.49
N LYS A 20 23.45 21.74 -38.73
CA LYS A 20 22.01 21.55 -38.98
C LYS A 20 21.53 20.15 -38.57
N ARG A 21 22.31 19.10 -38.84
CA ARG A 21 21.95 17.72 -38.46
C ARG A 21 21.95 17.53 -36.95
N ILE A 22 22.93 18.10 -36.24
CA ILE A 22 23.02 18.04 -34.77
C ILE A 22 21.80 18.74 -34.14
N ASN A 23 21.41 19.91 -34.64
CA ASN A 23 20.23 20.62 -34.13
C ASN A 23 18.93 19.83 -34.33
N VAL A 24 18.75 19.15 -35.46
CA VAL A 24 17.58 18.31 -35.71
C VAL A 24 17.53 17.13 -34.73
N ILE A 25 18.66 16.47 -34.48
CA ILE A 25 18.75 15.37 -33.52
C ILE A 25 18.44 15.86 -32.09
N ALA A 26 18.96 17.02 -31.69
CA ALA A 26 18.70 17.60 -30.37
C ALA A 26 17.21 17.93 -30.15
N ILE A 27 16.53 18.45 -31.18
CA ILE A 27 15.08 18.72 -31.12
C ILE A 27 14.28 17.42 -30.97
N PHE A 28 14.64 16.38 -31.74
CA PHE A 28 13.98 15.07 -31.63
C PHE A 28 14.16 14.44 -30.25
N LEU A 29 15.38 14.44 -29.71
CA LEU A 29 15.67 13.91 -28.37
C LEU A 29 14.97 14.71 -27.27
N GLY A 30 14.94 16.04 -27.38
CA GLY A 30 14.21 16.91 -26.45
C GLY A 30 12.69 16.67 -26.49
N GLY A 31 12.12 16.43 -27.67
CA GLY A 31 10.71 16.10 -27.83
C GLY A 31 10.32 14.77 -27.18
N ILE A 32 11.17 13.74 -27.33
CA ILE A 32 10.97 12.43 -26.68
C ILE A 32 11.03 12.58 -25.16
N LEU A 33 11.98 13.35 -24.63
CA LEU A 33 12.12 13.59 -23.20
C LEU A 33 10.90 14.30 -22.60
N LEU A 34 10.36 15.32 -23.29
CA LEU A 34 9.16 16.02 -22.84
C LEU A 34 7.92 15.12 -22.90
N PHE A 35 7.82 14.26 -23.92
CA PHE A 35 6.73 13.30 -24.06
C PHE A 35 6.76 12.26 -22.94
N THR A 36 7.93 11.70 -22.60
CA THR A 36 8.05 10.71 -21.51
C THR A 36 7.74 11.34 -20.16
N LEU A 37 8.26 12.53 -19.86
CA LEU A 37 7.97 13.25 -18.61
C LEU A 37 6.46 13.58 -18.48
N GLY A 38 5.81 13.98 -19.57
CA GLY A 38 4.36 14.21 -19.58
C GLY A 38 3.55 12.92 -19.38
N HIS A 39 4.00 11.79 -19.94
CA HIS A 39 3.32 10.51 -19.78
C HIS A 39 3.40 9.95 -18.35
N PHE A 40 4.50 10.22 -17.63
CA PHE A 40 4.62 9.84 -16.23
C PHE A 40 3.72 10.68 -15.30
N SER A 41 3.47 11.96 -15.62
CA SER A 41 2.62 12.82 -14.78
C SER A 41 1.14 12.45 -14.74
N THR A 42 0.67 11.56 -15.62
CA THR A 42 -0.73 11.09 -15.65
C THR A 42 -0.93 9.73 -14.97
N TYR A 43 0.13 9.12 -14.43
CA TYR A 43 -0.02 8.01 -13.49
C TYR A 43 -0.42 8.58 -12.13
N THR A 44 -1.70 8.89 -11.97
CA THR A 44 -2.30 8.97 -10.66
C THR A 44 -2.25 7.56 -10.08
N PHE A 45 -1.42 7.34 -9.06
CA PHE A 45 -1.64 6.24 -8.13
C PHE A 45 -3.04 6.49 -7.56
N GLU A 46 -4.06 5.83 -8.10
CA GLU A 46 -5.29 5.63 -7.34
C GLU A 46 -4.84 4.88 -6.08
N GLU A 47 -4.93 5.55 -4.94
CA GLU A 47 -4.81 4.84 -3.67
C GLU A 47 -5.84 3.71 -3.76
N PRO A 48 -5.41 2.43 -3.63
CA PRO A 48 -6.37 1.35 -3.62
C PRO A 48 -7.38 1.71 -2.53
N GLY A 49 -8.67 1.68 -2.88
CA GLY A 49 -9.74 2.00 -1.95
C GLY A 49 -9.62 1.18 -0.65
N PRO A 50 -10.36 1.57 0.41
CA PRO A 50 -10.28 0.91 1.70
C PRO A 50 -10.38 -0.61 1.51
N ASN A 51 -9.37 -1.32 1.99
CA ASN A 51 -9.28 -2.76 1.87
C ASN A 51 -9.04 -3.36 3.25
N LEU A 52 -9.68 -4.50 3.49
CA LEU A 52 -9.63 -5.19 4.77
C LEU A 52 -8.23 -5.74 5.08
N ARG A 53 -7.30 -5.81 4.12
CA ARG A 53 -5.97 -6.36 4.33
C ARG A 53 -5.18 -5.55 5.37
N GLY A 54 -4.59 -6.23 6.35
CA GLY A 54 -3.77 -5.62 7.40
C GLY A 54 -4.08 -6.14 8.81
N ASN A 55 -3.55 -5.43 9.80
CA ASN A 55 -3.75 -5.69 11.22
C ASN A 55 -4.79 -4.72 11.78
N TYR A 56 -5.74 -5.25 12.53
CA TYR A 56 -6.78 -4.51 13.22
C TYR A 56 -6.78 -4.87 14.69
N GLN A 57 -6.96 -3.86 15.54
CA GLN A 57 -6.97 -4.05 16.98
C GLN A 57 -8.22 -3.38 17.56
N ALA A 58 -8.81 -4.00 18.57
CA ALA A 58 -9.88 -3.36 19.33
C ALA A 58 -9.37 -2.03 19.88
N GLY A 59 -10.06 -0.93 19.56
CA GLY A 59 -9.65 0.42 19.91
C GLY A 59 -9.49 0.60 21.41
N GLY A 60 -8.25 0.85 21.84
CA GLY A 60 -7.93 1.30 23.19
C GLY A 60 -6.56 0.88 23.73
N GLY A 61 -5.47 1.08 22.98
CA GLY A 61 -4.13 0.64 23.38
C GLY A 61 -3.78 0.97 24.83
N ALA A 62 -3.26 0.00 25.59
CA ALA A 62 -2.78 0.03 26.99
C ALA A 62 -3.64 0.74 28.07
N ALA A 63 -4.68 1.48 27.71
CA ALA A 63 -5.43 2.40 28.57
C ALA A 63 -6.90 2.00 28.74
N TYR A 64 -7.41 1.03 27.97
CA TYR A 64 -8.80 0.60 28.03
C TYR A 64 -8.94 -0.93 28.21
N GLY A 65 -8.68 -1.42 29.43
CA GLY A 65 -9.17 -2.74 29.89
C GLY A 65 -8.50 -3.96 29.26
N PRO A 66 -8.80 -5.17 29.77
CA PRO A 66 -8.05 -6.39 29.47
C PRO A 66 -8.41 -6.94 28.07
N GLY A 67 -7.45 -7.54 27.36
CA GLY A 67 -7.68 -8.17 26.05
C GLY A 67 -7.11 -7.37 24.89
N SER A 68 -5.87 -7.62 24.46
CA SER A 68 -5.42 -7.19 23.13
C SER A 68 -6.08 -8.07 22.06
N TYR A 69 -7.36 -7.81 21.75
CA TYR A 69 -8.05 -8.51 20.68
C TYR A 69 -7.58 -7.96 19.33
N GLN A 70 -6.99 -8.81 18.51
CA GLN A 70 -6.39 -8.46 17.23
C GLN A 70 -6.85 -9.43 16.14
N LEU A 71 -7.17 -8.86 14.98
CA LEU A 71 -7.44 -9.60 13.75
C LEU A 71 -6.42 -9.22 12.69
N ILE A 72 -5.89 -10.22 11.98
CA ILE A 72 -5.01 -10.02 10.84
C ILE A 72 -5.68 -10.60 9.60
N PHE A 73 -5.76 -9.80 8.54
CA PHE A 73 -6.32 -10.20 7.25
C PHE A 73 -5.22 -10.22 6.20
N HIS A 74 -4.98 -11.39 5.60
CA HIS A 74 -3.93 -11.58 4.62
C HIS A 74 -4.34 -12.64 3.59
N GLU A 75 -4.36 -12.27 2.30
CA GLU A 75 -4.56 -13.23 1.19
C GLU A 75 -5.80 -14.15 1.35
N GLY A 76 -6.94 -13.57 1.74
CA GLY A 76 -8.18 -14.31 1.97
C GLY A 76 -8.22 -15.10 3.29
N LYS A 77 -7.18 -15.02 4.12
CA LYS A 77 -7.10 -15.63 5.44
C LYS A 77 -7.28 -14.61 6.56
N LEU A 78 -7.98 -15.04 7.60
CA LEU A 78 -8.16 -14.36 8.87
C LEU A 78 -7.31 -15.07 9.93
N TYR A 79 -6.67 -14.29 10.80
CA TYR A 79 -5.95 -14.80 11.96
C TYR A 79 -6.40 -14.01 13.18
N GLU A 80 -6.85 -14.74 14.21
CA GLU A 80 -7.33 -14.18 15.45
C GLU A 80 -6.26 -14.28 16.52
N TYR A 81 -6.10 -13.20 17.28
CA TYR A 81 -5.23 -13.17 18.46
C TYR A 81 -6.00 -12.54 19.62
N SER A 82 -5.88 -13.14 20.80
CA SER A 82 -6.38 -12.59 22.06
C SER A 82 -5.25 -12.58 23.07
N ASP A 83 -5.04 -11.44 23.73
CA ASP A 83 -3.94 -11.27 24.70
C ASP A 83 -2.57 -11.67 24.11
N ASP A 84 -2.35 -11.29 22.84
CA ASP A 84 -1.16 -11.58 22.03
C ASP A 84 -0.92 -13.08 21.73
N GLU A 85 -1.81 -13.97 22.16
CA GLU A 85 -1.82 -15.39 21.83
C GLU A 85 -2.64 -15.65 20.57
N TYR A 86 -2.13 -16.51 19.68
CA TYR A 86 -2.86 -16.97 18.51
C TYR A 86 -4.03 -17.87 18.94
N THR A 87 -5.25 -17.52 18.56
CA THR A 87 -6.47 -18.23 18.98
C THR A 87 -7.11 -19.02 17.86
N ASP A 88 -7.21 -18.47 16.64
CA ASP A 88 -7.89 -19.13 15.53
C ASP A 88 -7.39 -18.65 14.15
N THR A 89 -7.69 -19.42 13.11
CA THR A 89 -7.55 -19.01 11.71
C THR A 89 -8.80 -19.32 10.92
N GLY A 90 -9.16 -18.41 10.02
CA GLY A 90 -10.29 -18.52 9.14
C GLY A 90 -10.02 -18.00 7.75
N GLU A 91 -11.11 -17.76 7.06
CA GLU A 91 -11.16 -17.16 5.74
C GLU A 91 -12.05 -15.92 5.77
N TYR A 92 -11.75 -15.00 4.87
CA TYR A 92 -12.62 -13.87 4.61
C TYR A 92 -12.78 -13.67 3.11
N VAL A 93 -13.97 -13.24 2.71
CA VAL A 93 -14.29 -12.94 1.31
C VAL A 93 -15.16 -11.69 1.23
N GLU A 94 -14.84 -10.82 0.29
CA GLU A 94 -15.70 -9.68 -0.05
C GLU A 94 -16.91 -10.17 -0.82
N ILE A 95 -18.11 -9.91 -0.30
CA ILE A 95 -19.38 -10.36 -0.91
C ILE A 95 -20.14 -9.22 -1.59
N GLU A 96 -19.93 -8.00 -1.12
CA GLU A 96 -20.47 -6.75 -1.65
C GLU A 96 -19.47 -5.63 -1.30
N ASP A 97 -19.55 -4.47 -1.95
CA ASP A 97 -18.65 -3.34 -1.72
C ASP A 97 -18.48 -3.06 -0.21
N LYS A 98 -17.26 -3.29 0.30
CA LYS A 98 -16.87 -3.13 1.71
C LYS A 98 -17.57 -4.07 2.71
N VAL A 99 -18.33 -5.06 2.25
CA VAL A 99 -18.96 -6.08 3.09
C VAL A 99 -18.19 -7.38 2.97
N TYR A 100 -17.72 -7.90 4.10
CA TYR A 100 -16.90 -9.10 4.17
C TYR A 100 -17.59 -10.17 5.00
N ALA A 101 -17.68 -11.38 4.46
CA ALA A 101 -18.06 -12.56 5.21
C ALA A 101 -16.80 -13.17 5.83
N LEU A 102 -16.84 -13.47 7.13
CA LEU A 102 -15.78 -14.08 7.91
C LEU A 102 -16.22 -15.49 8.33
N SER A 103 -15.33 -16.47 8.19
CA SER A 103 -15.62 -17.85 8.56
C SER A 103 -14.38 -18.57 9.12
N SER A 104 -14.50 -19.13 10.31
CA SER A 104 -13.50 -19.96 10.98
C SER A 104 -14.17 -21.02 11.86
N GLU A 105 -13.44 -21.67 12.77
CA GLU A 105 -14.05 -22.58 13.74
C GLU A 105 -14.86 -21.84 14.81
N THR A 106 -14.45 -20.61 15.16
CA THR A 106 -15.08 -19.79 16.20
C THR A 106 -15.88 -18.60 15.66
N ILE A 107 -15.66 -18.20 14.40
CA ILE A 107 -16.26 -17.01 13.79
C ILE A 107 -17.17 -17.41 12.61
N GLU A 108 -18.40 -16.92 12.62
CA GLU A 108 -19.30 -16.93 11.47
C GLU A 108 -20.07 -15.60 11.47
N ASP A 109 -19.54 -14.59 10.77
CA ASP A 109 -20.05 -13.21 10.86
C ASP A 109 -19.86 -12.41 9.56
N TYR A 110 -20.52 -11.26 9.48
CA TYR A 110 -20.37 -10.28 8.41
C TYR A 110 -19.94 -8.93 8.98
N ILE A 111 -18.89 -8.36 8.42
CA ILE A 111 -18.41 -7.02 8.79
C ILE A 111 -18.58 -6.05 7.64
N VAL A 112 -18.77 -4.77 7.99
CA VAL A 112 -18.80 -3.66 7.04
C VAL A 112 -17.59 -2.76 7.32
N LEU A 113 -16.69 -2.68 6.34
CA LEU A 113 -15.50 -1.83 6.41
C LEU A 113 -15.89 -0.36 6.16
N GLN A 114 -15.56 0.50 7.10
CA GLN A 114 -15.82 1.93 7.04
C GLN A 114 -14.74 2.66 6.25
N GLU A 115 -15.03 3.89 5.82
CA GLU A 115 -14.09 4.73 5.05
C GLU A 115 -12.79 5.04 5.80
N ASP A 116 -12.80 4.97 7.14
CA ASP A 116 -11.64 5.22 8.01
C ASP A 116 -10.85 3.94 8.33
N ASP A 117 -11.06 2.86 7.57
CA ASP A 117 -10.45 1.55 7.79
C ASP A 117 -10.74 0.99 9.19
N SER A 118 -11.99 1.11 9.61
CA SER A 118 -12.49 0.51 10.85
C SER A 118 -13.76 -0.31 10.63
N PHE A 119 -14.08 -1.19 11.58
CA PHE A 119 -15.33 -1.95 11.57
C PHE A 119 -15.75 -2.33 12.99
N TYR A 120 -16.99 -2.75 13.15
CA TYR A 120 -17.46 -3.35 14.40
C TYR A 120 -17.46 -4.87 14.27
N PHE A 121 -17.05 -5.55 15.33
CA PHE A 121 -16.93 -7.00 15.35
C PHE A 121 -17.30 -7.58 16.71
N GLN A 122 -18.01 -8.70 16.70
CA GLN A 122 -18.49 -9.36 17.90
C GLN A 122 -18.11 -10.85 17.84
N PRO A 123 -17.03 -11.29 18.52
CA PRO A 123 -16.55 -12.67 18.42
C PRO A 123 -17.54 -13.70 18.94
N GLU A 124 -18.38 -13.33 19.91
CA GLU A 124 -19.35 -14.24 20.51
C GLU A 124 -20.78 -13.75 20.27
N ILE A 125 -21.63 -14.61 19.72
CA ILE A 125 -23.05 -14.32 19.50
C ILE A 125 -23.79 -14.23 20.85
N GLY A 126 -24.35 -13.07 21.15
CA GLY A 126 -25.20 -12.85 22.34
C GLY A 126 -25.40 -11.37 22.64
N ALA A 127 -26.60 -10.99 23.10
CA ALA A 127 -26.93 -9.59 23.39
C ALA A 127 -26.03 -8.94 24.46
N ASP A 128 -25.37 -9.77 25.28
CA ASP A 128 -24.60 -9.35 26.44
C ASP A 128 -23.08 -9.37 26.16
N LYS A 129 -22.68 -9.74 24.94
CA LYS A 129 -21.28 -9.91 24.56
C LYS A 129 -20.69 -8.59 24.07
N PRO A 130 -19.39 -8.35 24.30
CA PRO A 130 -18.76 -7.10 23.88
C PRO A 130 -18.72 -7.00 22.35
N VAL A 131 -19.06 -5.82 21.85
CA VAL A 131 -18.82 -5.43 20.46
C VAL A 131 -17.53 -4.61 20.44
N TYR A 132 -16.55 -5.05 19.69
CA TYR A 132 -15.28 -4.35 19.51
C TYR A 132 -15.37 -3.40 18.33
N HIS A 133 -14.88 -2.17 18.52
CA HIS A 133 -14.55 -1.29 17.41
C HIS A 133 -13.11 -1.58 17.00
N MET A 134 -12.95 -2.22 15.84
CA MET A 134 -11.67 -2.64 15.30
C MET A 134 -11.11 -1.54 14.41
N ILE A 135 -9.94 -1.01 14.77
CA ILE A 135 -9.26 0.04 14.02
C ILE A 135 -8.02 -0.52 13.31
N SER A 136 -7.78 -0.09 12.07
CA SER A 136 -6.55 -0.47 11.36
C SER A 136 -5.32 0.09 12.07
N VAL A 137 -4.38 -0.80 12.41
CA VAL A 137 -3.08 -0.47 13.01
C VAL A 137 -1.99 -0.45 11.94
N SER A 138 -2.08 -1.35 10.97
CA SER A 138 -1.12 -1.47 9.86
C SER A 138 -1.79 -2.09 8.64
N LYS A 139 -1.52 -1.56 7.45
CA LYS A 139 -1.92 -2.18 6.16
C LYS A 139 -0.94 -3.25 5.69
N VAL A 140 0.17 -3.45 6.41
CA VAL A 140 1.12 -4.54 6.18
C VAL A 140 0.86 -5.64 7.22
N PRO A 141 0.35 -6.81 6.80
CA PRO A 141 0.11 -7.94 7.69
C PRO A 141 1.40 -8.30 8.45
N THR A 142 1.33 -8.24 9.78
CA THR A 142 2.45 -8.57 10.67
C THR A 142 1.96 -9.56 11.70
N PHE A 143 2.48 -10.78 11.65
CA PHE A 143 2.10 -11.87 12.53
C PHE A 143 2.88 -11.81 13.85
N ASN A 144 2.20 -12.05 14.98
CA ASN A 144 2.88 -12.26 16.24
C ASN A 144 3.51 -13.66 16.19
N THR A 145 4.79 -13.74 15.85
CA THR A 145 5.56 -14.98 16.01
C THR A 145 5.96 -15.11 17.48
N MET A 146 5.20 -15.88 18.26
CA MET A 146 5.80 -16.49 19.44
C MET A 146 6.74 -17.59 18.95
N ASP A 147 8.05 -17.34 19.04
CA ASP A 147 9.07 -18.37 18.90
C ASP A 147 8.83 -19.41 20.02
N TYR A 148 8.10 -20.48 19.71
CA TYR A 148 8.20 -21.70 20.49
C TYR A 148 9.52 -22.38 20.11
N THR A 149 10.63 -21.89 20.66
CA THR A 149 11.79 -22.78 20.85
C THR A 149 11.33 -23.87 21.80
N SER A 150 10.92 -25.00 21.25
CA SER A 150 10.85 -26.25 22.00
C SER A 150 12.28 -26.61 22.41
N GLU A 151 12.72 -26.13 23.58
CA GLU A 151 13.71 -26.85 24.35
C GLU A 151 13.06 -28.18 24.76
N THR A 152 13.27 -29.21 23.93
CA THR A 152 13.18 -30.59 24.39
C THR A 152 14.59 -31.03 24.73
N ASP A 153 14.83 -31.18 26.03
CA ASP A 153 15.93 -31.92 26.66
C ASP A 153 16.10 -33.34 26.09
#